data_AF-A0AAW1LNA0-F1
#
_entry.id   AF-A0AAW1LNA0-F1
#
_cell.length_a   1.000
_cell.length_b   1.000
_cell.length_c   1.000
_cell.angle_alpha   90.00
_cell.angle_beta   90.00
_cell.angle_gamma   90.00
#
_symmetry.space_group_name_H-M   'P 1'
#
loop_
_entity.id
_entity.type
_entity.pdbx_description
1 polymer ?
#
loop_
_entity_poly.entity_id
_entity_poly.type
_entity_poly.pdbx_seq_one_letter_code
_entity_poly.pdbx_strand_id
1 'polypeptide(L)'
;MKILQNLALITQLNHISSSPRNLYLLSAASLSSSGIMDQASQNENRSSDSGDLNSSKGSKLYSDNIIPRLLNLYGERPRARDFEIYADNATFEDPLMCAHGVKQIKSAFYTIPKVFSESGIVEYTVKEEIISPGKNEIFIDNKQHYKFWGRNIDMISLIVLSVEDGKVVRHEDRWDKKPLRNRENLPVLGRLLEMSRRGSMLATHVIMGFGKDPFS
;
A
#
# COMPACT_ATOMS: atom_id res chain seq x y z
N MET A 1 26.45 -6.72 -8.45
CA MET A 1 25.69 -6.82 -7.18
C MET A 1 24.34 -6.09 -7.20
N LYS A 2 24.20 -4.88 -7.78
CA LYS A 2 22.90 -4.17 -7.94
C LYS A 2 21.84 -4.92 -8.79
N ILE A 3 22.31 -5.74 -9.74
CA ILE A 3 21.46 -6.49 -10.68
C ILE A 3 20.73 -7.66 -10.00
N LEU A 4 21.34 -8.29 -8.99
CA LEU A 4 20.80 -9.50 -8.35
C LEU A 4 19.64 -9.22 -7.38
N GLN A 5 19.60 -8.04 -6.75
CA GLN A 5 18.49 -7.65 -5.87
C GLN A 5 17.27 -7.15 -6.66
N ASN A 6 17.49 -6.41 -7.76
CA ASN A 6 16.42 -6.10 -8.71
C ASN A 6 15.80 -7.40 -9.26
N LEU A 7 16.62 -8.42 -9.57
CA LEU A 7 16.14 -9.74 -9.98
C LEU A 7 15.20 -10.38 -8.94
N ALA A 8 15.46 -10.27 -7.64
CA ALA A 8 14.57 -10.82 -6.61
C ALA A 8 13.20 -10.09 -6.56
N LEU A 9 13.20 -8.76 -6.69
CA LEU A 9 11.97 -7.95 -6.81
C LEU A 9 11.19 -8.33 -8.09
N ILE A 10 11.90 -8.53 -9.19
CA ILE A 10 11.35 -8.92 -10.50
C ILE A 10 10.84 -10.37 -10.50
N THR A 11 11.50 -11.31 -9.81
CA THR A 11 11.01 -12.68 -9.68
C THR A 11 9.71 -12.72 -8.88
N GLN A 12 9.59 -11.90 -7.82
CA GLN A 12 8.34 -11.76 -7.06
C GLN A 12 7.23 -11.14 -7.92
N LEU A 13 7.54 -10.08 -8.70
CA LEU A 13 6.58 -9.40 -9.58
C LEU A 13 6.15 -10.26 -10.80
N ASN A 14 7.08 -10.97 -11.44
CA ASN A 14 6.77 -11.87 -12.56
C ASN A 14 5.90 -13.06 -12.11
N HIS A 15 6.09 -13.56 -10.88
CA HIS A 15 5.25 -14.64 -10.35
C HIS A 15 3.81 -14.18 -10.06
N ILE A 16 3.59 -12.88 -9.83
CA ILE A 16 2.28 -12.27 -9.60
C ILE A 16 1.56 -11.97 -10.94
N SER A 17 2.31 -11.63 -11.99
CA SER A 17 1.76 -11.22 -13.29
C SER A 17 1.41 -12.39 -14.23
N SER A 18 2.07 -13.55 -14.12
CA SER A 18 1.82 -14.69 -15.01
C SER A 18 0.95 -15.79 -14.39
N SER A 19 -0.36 -15.73 -14.65
CA SER A 19 -1.37 -16.81 -14.63
C SER A 19 -2.06 -17.18 -13.29
N PRO A 20 -3.41 -17.34 -13.26
CA PRO A 20 -4.21 -17.46 -12.03
C PRO A 20 -4.20 -18.85 -11.36
N ARG A 21 -3.30 -19.78 -11.72
CA ARG A 21 -3.49 -21.21 -11.38
C ARG A 21 -2.31 -22.02 -10.86
N ASN A 22 -1.12 -21.47 -10.63
CA ASN A 22 -0.02 -22.29 -10.07
C ASN A 22 0.88 -21.56 -9.07
N LEU A 23 0.35 -21.32 -7.87
CA LEU A 23 1.16 -21.22 -6.64
C LEU A 23 0.54 -22.02 -5.49
N TYR A 24 0.20 -23.27 -5.79
CA TYR A 24 -0.01 -24.31 -4.78
C TYR A 24 1.05 -25.36 -5.05
N LEU A 25 2.19 -25.34 -4.35
CA LEU A 25 3.04 -26.54 -4.18
C LEU A 25 4.22 -26.41 -3.19
N LEU A 26 4.29 -25.35 -2.38
CA LEU A 26 5.15 -25.36 -1.18
C LEU A 26 4.43 -24.96 0.12
N SER A 27 3.10 -25.12 0.18
CA SER A 27 2.35 -25.00 1.45
C SER A 27 1.16 -25.97 1.63
N ALA A 28 0.95 -26.93 0.72
CA ALA A 28 -0.15 -27.88 0.80
C ALA A 28 0.35 -29.28 1.22
N ALA A 29 0.66 -29.44 2.50
CA ALA A 29 0.79 -30.73 3.14
C ALA A 29 0.22 -30.67 4.56
N SER A 30 -1.09 -30.45 4.66
CA SER A 30 -1.93 -30.86 5.81
C SER A 30 -3.31 -30.20 5.70
N LEU A 31 -4.30 -30.93 5.18
CA LEU A 31 -5.72 -30.63 5.38
C LEU A 31 -6.47 -31.95 5.50
N SER A 32 -7.00 -32.24 6.70
CA SER A 32 -8.26 -32.95 6.86
C SER A 32 -8.82 -32.76 8.28
N SER A 33 -9.98 -32.07 8.36
CA SER A 33 -11.13 -32.36 9.23
C SER A 33 -12.20 -31.28 8.94
N SER A 34 -13.32 -31.59 8.25
CA SER A 34 -14.69 -31.85 8.81
C SER A 34 -15.26 -30.70 9.66
N GLY A 35 -16.48 -30.15 9.50
CA GLY A 35 -17.66 -30.39 8.66
C GLY A 35 -18.85 -29.50 9.13
N ILE A 36 -19.93 -29.43 8.33
CA ILE A 36 -21.38 -29.24 8.66
C ILE A 36 -21.84 -27.85 9.23
N MET A 37 -22.61 -27.01 8.49
CA MET A 37 -24.10 -26.77 8.47
C MET A 37 -24.59 -25.94 9.70
N ASP A 38 -25.49 -24.93 9.72
CA ASP A 38 -26.68 -24.55 8.92
C ASP A 38 -27.20 -23.11 9.28
N GLN A 39 -28.04 -22.54 8.40
CA GLN A 39 -29.18 -21.60 8.52
C GLN A 39 -29.26 -20.27 9.34
N ALA A 40 -29.59 -19.20 8.57
CA ALA A 40 -30.71 -18.23 8.65
C ALA A 40 -31.05 -17.41 9.91
N SER A 41 -31.24 -16.09 9.74
CA SER A 41 -32.53 -15.37 9.97
C SER A 41 -32.46 -13.86 9.65
N GLN A 42 -33.55 -13.34 9.10
CA GLN A 42 -33.85 -11.94 8.78
C GLN A 42 -34.33 -11.17 10.03
N ASN A 43 -34.12 -9.85 10.08
CA ASN A 43 -35.19 -8.93 10.52
C ASN A 43 -34.94 -7.48 10.10
N GLU A 44 -35.97 -6.85 9.54
CA GLU A 44 -36.08 -5.42 9.24
C GLU A 44 -36.55 -4.64 10.47
N ASN A 45 -36.14 -3.36 10.60
CA ASN A 45 -37.08 -2.30 11.00
C ASN A 45 -36.54 -0.88 10.74
N ARG A 46 -37.37 -0.08 10.06
CA ARG A 46 -37.27 1.38 9.87
C ARG A 46 -37.88 2.10 11.08
N SER A 47 -37.35 3.27 11.42
CA SER A 47 -38.08 4.56 11.34
C SER A 47 -37.25 5.72 11.90
N SER A 48 -37.54 6.89 11.34
CA SER A 48 -36.84 8.16 11.38
C SER A 48 -37.00 8.91 12.71
N ASP A 49 -36.02 9.75 13.05
CA ASP A 49 -36.27 11.00 13.76
C ASP A 49 -35.24 12.08 13.35
N SER A 50 -35.72 13.31 13.37
CA SER A 50 -35.19 14.53 12.77
C SER A 50 -34.73 15.49 13.86
N GLY A 51 -33.60 16.18 13.66
CA GLY A 51 -33.16 17.25 14.54
C GLY A 51 -31.90 17.95 14.05
N ASP A 52 -32.04 19.23 13.71
CA ASP A 52 -31.07 20.17 13.14
C ASP A 52 -29.75 20.36 13.92
N LEU A 53 -28.67 20.76 13.23
CA LEU A 53 -28.05 22.10 13.33
C LEU A 53 -26.63 22.16 12.71
N ASN A 54 -26.50 23.00 11.67
CA ASN A 54 -25.38 23.87 11.33
C ASN A 54 -23.93 23.46 11.69
N SER A 55 -23.13 23.11 10.68
CA SER A 55 -21.87 23.82 10.34
C SER A 55 -21.16 23.14 9.14
N SER A 56 -21.73 23.21 7.93
CA SER A 56 -20.97 22.87 6.71
C SER A 56 -20.16 24.09 6.23
N LYS A 57 -19.23 24.56 7.08
CA LYS A 57 -17.99 25.11 6.53
C LYS A 57 -17.40 23.98 5.71
N GLY A 58 -17.42 24.11 4.37
CA GLY A 58 -17.00 23.06 3.44
C GLY A 58 -15.74 22.36 3.95
N SER A 59 -15.93 21.16 4.50
CA SER A 59 -14.86 20.37 5.07
C SER A 59 -14.02 19.91 3.90
N LYS A 60 -12.93 20.63 3.61
CA LYS A 60 -11.97 20.21 2.60
C LYS A 60 -11.55 18.79 2.96
N LEU A 61 -11.84 17.84 2.08
CA LEU A 61 -11.46 16.46 2.28
C LEU A 61 -9.94 16.37 2.33
N TYR A 62 -9.37 15.53 3.19
CA TYR A 62 -7.92 15.42 3.26
C TYR A 62 -7.37 14.83 1.96
N SER A 63 -8.16 14.00 1.28
CA SER A 63 -7.86 13.46 -0.05
C SER A 63 -7.53 14.55 -1.08
N ASP A 64 -8.16 15.72 -1.06
CA ASP A 64 -7.90 16.81 -2.01
C ASP A 64 -6.43 17.25 -2.04
N ASN A 65 -5.74 17.17 -0.90
CA ASN A 65 -4.33 17.56 -0.79
C ASN A 65 -3.38 16.37 -0.93
N ILE A 66 -3.83 15.17 -0.54
CA ILE A 66 -2.98 13.98 -0.46
C ILE A 66 -2.87 13.29 -1.83
N ILE A 67 -4.00 13.12 -2.54
CA ILE A 67 -4.06 12.34 -3.78
C ILE A 67 -3.11 12.87 -4.86
N PRO A 68 -3.05 14.19 -5.17
CA PRO A 68 -2.16 14.67 -6.22
C PRO A 68 -0.68 14.38 -5.93
N ARG A 69 -0.26 14.42 -4.66
CA ARG A 69 1.11 14.11 -4.26
C ARG A 69 1.37 12.61 -4.32
N LEU A 70 0.41 11.80 -3.87
CA LEU A 70 0.48 10.34 -3.96
C LEU A 70 0.64 9.86 -5.41
N LEU A 71 -0.12 10.43 -6.35
CA LEU A 71 0.02 10.12 -7.78
C LEU A 71 1.43 10.42 -8.30
N ASN A 72 2.07 11.50 -7.85
CA ASN A 72 3.47 11.78 -8.19
C ASN A 72 4.45 10.76 -7.61
N LEU A 73 4.17 10.22 -6.41
CA LEU A 73 5.01 9.23 -5.75
C LEU A 73 5.04 7.90 -6.52
N TYR A 74 3.89 7.45 -7.01
CA TYR A 74 3.78 6.25 -7.86
C TYR A 74 4.18 6.51 -9.32
N GLY A 75 4.20 7.78 -9.73
CA GLY A 75 4.62 8.23 -11.05
C GLY A 75 6.14 8.23 -11.27
N GLU A 76 6.55 8.70 -12.43
CA GLU A 76 7.95 8.68 -12.88
C GLU A 76 8.86 9.70 -12.17
N ARG A 77 8.29 10.74 -11.52
CA ARG A 77 9.05 11.88 -10.99
C ARG A 77 8.58 12.32 -9.60
N PRO A 78 8.75 11.47 -8.57
CA PRO A 78 8.59 11.88 -7.18
C PRO A 78 9.53 13.05 -6.85
N ARG A 79 9.03 14.09 -6.19
CA ARG A 79 9.79 15.27 -5.74
C ARG A 79 9.81 15.32 -4.22
N ALA A 80 10.79 16.02 -3.65
CA ALA A 80 10.92 16.20 -2.20
C ALA A 80 9.61 16.67 -1.54
N ARG A 81 8.91 17.62 -2.19
CA ARG A 81 7.63 18.13 -1.72
C ARG A 81 6.54 17.06 -1.66
N ASP A 82 6.56 16.05 -2.53
CA ASP A 82 5.49 15.04 -2.56
C ASP A 82 5.44 14.24 -1.26
N PHE A 83 6.56 14.17 -0.52
CA PHE A 83 6.66 13.53 0.80
C PHE A 83 6.17 14.40 1.96
N GLU A 84 5.86 15.67 1.74
CA GLU A 84 5.30 16.55 2.79
C GLU A 84 3.91 16.10 3.25
N ILE A 85 3.26 15.17 2.57
CA ILE A 85 2.01 14.56 3.03
C ILE A 85 2.21 13.65 4.24
N TYR A 86 3.42 13.15 4.50
CA TYR A 86 3.69 12.21 5.59
C TYR A 86 4.01 12.93 6.91
N ALA A 87 3.63 12.30 8.02
CA ALA A 87 4.19 12.60 9.33
C ALA A 87 5.63 12.09 9.42
N ASP A 88 6.47 12.69 10.27
CA ASP A 88 7.91 12.37 10.37
C ASP A 88 8.18 10.89 10.69
N ASN A 89 7.32 10.30 11.52
CA ASN A 89 7.37 8.90 11.96
C ASN A 89 6.42 7.98 11.17
N ALA A 90 5.90 8.42 10.03
CA ALA A 90 4.95 7.64 9.24
C ALA A 90 5.53 6.29 8.80
N THR A 91 4.66 5.29 8.61
CA THR A 91 5.04 3.99 8.06
C THR A 91 4.52 3.82 6.64
N PHE A 92 5.29 3.08 5.83
CA PHE A 92 4.85 2.58 4.53
C PHE A 92 5.08 1.08 4.46
N GLU A 93 4.05 0.34 4.07
CA GLU A 93 4.11 -1.11 3.93
C GLU A 93 3.49 -1.59 2.62
N ASP A 94 4.18 -2.50 1.97
CA ASP A 94 3.67 -3.29 0.86
C ASP A 94 4.12 -4.76 1.06
N PRO A 95 3.81 -5.69 0.15
CA PRO A 95 4.25 -7.09 0.27
C PRO A 95 5.77 -7.30 0.29
N LEU A 96 6.56 -6.33 -0.18
CA LEU A 96 8.01 -6.41 -0.40
C LEU A 96 8.83 -5.56 0.58
N MET A 97 8.26 -4.51 1.17
CA MET A 97 8.96 -3.56 2.03
C MET A 97 8.12 -3.05 3.20
N CYS A 98 8.83 -2.67 4.26
CA CYS A 98 8.28 -2.08 5.48
C CYS A 98 9.20 -0.93 5.91
N ALA A 99 8.80 0.28 5.57
CA ALA A 99 9.53 1.52 5.81
C ALA A 99 8.99 2.26 7.03
N HIS A 100 9.91 2.79 7.83
CA HIS A 100 9.64 3.57 9.03
C HIS A 100 10.31 4.94 8.92
N GLY A 101 9.49 5.98 9.02
CA GLY A 101 9.88 7.36 8.89
C GLY A 101 10.08 7.82 7.45
N VAL A 102 9.95 9.12 7.24
CA VAL A 102 9.94 9.76 5.91
C VAL A 102 11.19 9.44 5.09
N LYS A 103 12.36 9.28 5.72
CA LYS A 103 13.61 8.95 5.00
C LYS A 103 13.56 7.57 4.32
N GLN A 104 12.96 6.58 4.98
CA GLN A 104 12.80 5.26 4.40
C GLN A 104 11.71 5.26 3.32
N ILE A 105 10.61 5.96 3.57
CA ILE A 105 9.54 6.18 2.58
C ILE A 105 10.11 6.83 1.31
N LYS A 106 10.91 7.89 1.44
CA LYS A 106 11.64 8.50 0.32
C LYS A 106 12.46 7.49 -0.46
N SER A 107 13.17 6.60 0.24
CA SER A 107 13.99 5.59 -0.42
C SER A 107 13.15 4.56 -1.19
N ALA A 108 12.01 4.15 -0.64
CA ALA A 108 11.07 3.27 -1.33
C ALA A 108 10.59 3.90 -2.65
N PHE A 109 10.02 5.10 -2.59
CA PHE A 109 9.44 5.75 -3.78
C PHE A 109 10.50 6.25 -4.78
N TYR A 110 11.65 6.74 -4.33
CA TYR A 110 12.74 7.11 -5.25
C TYR A 110 13.35 5.92 -6.00
N THR A 111 13.10 4.68 -5.55
CA THR A 111 13.56 3.47 -6.24
C THR A 111 12.70 3.17 -7.46
N ILE A 112 11.41 3.49 -7.44
CA ILE A 112 10.45 3.19 -8.53
C ILE A 112 10.98 3.67 -9.89
N PRO A 113 11.30 4.97 -10.12
CA PRO A 113 11.76 5.45 -11.42
C PRO A 113 13.19 4.99 -11.79
N LYS A 114 13.91 4.32 -10.88
CA LYS A 114 15.21 3.70 -11.18
C LYS A 114 15.09 2.27 -11.69
N VAL A 115 14.00 1.60 -11.33
CA VAL A 115 13.73 0.21 -11.70
C VAL A 115 12.82 0.14 -12.91
N PHE A 116 11.78 0.97 -12.94
CA PHE A 116 10.78 0.99 -14.00
C PHE A 116 11.02 2.13 -14.97
N SER A 117 10.88 1.85 -16.27
CA SER A 117 11.00 2.87 -17.33
C SER A 117 9.72 3.69 -17.49
N GLU A 118 8.58 3.15 -17.06
CA GLU A 118 7.29 3.83 -16.96
C GLU A 118 6.64 3.37 -15.66
N SER A 119 6.01 4.27 -14.91
CA SER A 119 5.29 3.95 -13.68
C SER A 119 4.16 4.93 -13.41
N GLY A 120 3.04 4.45 -12.86
CA GLY A 120 1.97 5.33 -12.41
C GLY A 120 0.69 4.59 -12.01
N ILE A 121 -0.20 5.32 -11.35
CA ILE A 121 -1.59 4.89 -11.15
C ILE A 121 -2.39 5.37 -12.36
N VAL A 122 -2.99 4.43 -13.09
CA VAL A 122 -3.71 4.71 -14.35
C VAL A 122 -5.22 4.81 -14.16
N GLU A 123 -5.76 4.13 -13.15
CA GLU A 123 -7.18 4.17 -12.78
C GLU A 123 -7.26 4.16 -11.26
N TYR A 124 -8.15 4.96 -10.68
CA TYR A 124 -8.41 4.91 -9.24
C TYR A 124 -9.80 5.41 -8.87
N THR A 125 -10.29 4.92 -7.73
CA THR A 125 -11.46 5.48 -7.04
C THR A 125 -11.08 5.76 -5.59
N VAL A 126 -11.64 6.82 -5.02
CA VAL A 126 -11.32 7.27 -3.65
C VAL A 126 -12.56 7.19 -2.78
N LYS A 127 -12.39 6.63 -1.59
CA LYS A 127 -13.37 6.69 -0.50
C LYS A 127 -12.66 7.24 0.74
N GLU A 128 -13.21 8.26 1.36
CA GLU A 128 -12.68 8.84 2.59
C GLU A 128 -13.71 8.64 3.72
N GLU A 129 -13.24 8.16 4.86
CA GLU A 129 -14.03 7.89 6.05
C GLU A 129 -13.47 8.65 7.24
N ILE A 130 -14.32 9.43 7.91
CA ILE A 130 -13.95 10.16 9.12
C ILE A 130 -14.10 9.21 10.30
N ILE A 131 -12.99 8.90 10.99
CA ILE A 131 -12.99 8.00 12.15
C ILE A 131 -13.31 8.79 13.42
N SER A 132 -12.67 9.95 13.58
CA SER A 132 -12.88 10.88 14.69
C SER A 132 -12.38 12.28 14.29
N PRO A 133 -12.67 13.35 15.04
CA PRO A 133 -12.13 14.67 14.73
C PRO A 133 -10.61 14.63 14.55
N GLY A 134 -10.13 15.05 13.37
CA GLY A 134 -8.70 15.03 13.02
C GLY A 134 -8.17 13.68 12.51
N LYS A 135 -8.92 12.58 12.57
CA LYS A 135 -8.50 11.25 12.09
C LYS A 135 -9.40 10.69 11.01
N ASN A 136 -8.80 10.29 9.90
CA ASN A 136 -9.53 9.77 8.74
C ASN A 136 -8.80 8.57 8.14
N GLU A 137 -9.55 7.74 7.44
CA GLU A 137 -9.01 6.71 6.56
C GLU A 137 -9.38 7.02 5.11
N ILE A 138 -8.38 6.98 4.22
CA ILE A 138 -8.57 7.14 2.78
C ILE A 138 -8.27 5.80 2.12
N PHE A 139 -9.25 5.27 1.42
CA PHE A 139 -9.18 4.06 0.63
C PHE A 139 -9.10 4.41 -0.85
N ILE A 140 -8.12 3.86 -1.54
CA ILE A 140 -7.85 4.15 -2.94
C ILE A 140 -7.75 2.82 -3.68
N ASP A 141 -8.87 2.41 -4.29
CA ASP A 141 -8.91 1.24 -5.16
C ASP A 141 -8.33 1.64 -6.51
N ASN A 142 -7.23 1.03 -6.91
CA ASN A 142 -6.43 1.52 -8.02
C ASN A 142 -5.82 0.42 -8.88
N LYS A 143 -5.51 0.79 -10.12
CA LYS A 143 -4.69 0.04 -11.05
C LYS A 143 -3.37 0.77 -11.26
N GLN A 144 -2.28 0.10 -10.92
CA GLN A 144 -0.91 0.57 -11.13
C GLN A 144 -0.37 -0.05 -12.42
N HIS A 145 0.32 0.75 -13.21
CA HIS A 145 1.02 0.33 -14.42
C HIS A 145 2.51 0.56 -14.24
N TYR A 146 3.31 -0.46 -14.57
CA TYR A 146 4.75 -0.39 -14.58
C TYR A 146 5.31 -0.99 -15.86
N LYS A 147 6.40 -0.42 -16.37
CA LYS A 147 7.17 -1.01 -17.46
C LYS A 147 8.55 -1.37 -17.00
N PHE A 148 8.86 -2.66 -17.08
CA PHE A 148 10.15 -3.20 -16.71
C PHE A 148 10.75 -3.95 -17.91
N TRP A 149 11.90 -3.48 -18.41
CA TRP A 149 12.61 -4.09 -19.55
C TRP A 149 11.70 -4.37 -20.76
N GLY A 150 10.84 -3.41 -21.10
CA GLY A 150 9.91 -3.50 -22.22
C GLY A 150 8.66 -4.36 -21.96
N ARG A 151 8.52 -4.95 -20.77
CA ARG A 151 7.32 -5.67 -20.35
C ARG A 151 6.42 -4.78 -19.51
N ASN A 152 5.13 -4.79 -19.84
CA ASN A 152 4.10 -4.12 -19.07
C ASN A 152 3.65 -5.03 -17.91
N ILE A 153 3.56 -4.45 -16.72
CA ILE A 153 3.13 -5.08 -15.49
C ILE A 153 2.00 -4.22 -14.94
N ASP A 154 0.78 -4.75 -15.05
CA ASP A 154 -0.39 -4.13 -14.44
C ASP A 154 -0.66 -4.80 -13.08
N MET A 155 -0.97 -4.00 -12.07
CA MET A 155 -1.20 -4.45 -10.72
C MET A 155 -2.46 -3.78 -10.15
N ILE A 156 -3.39 -4.59 -9.67
CA ILE A 156 -4.55 -4.09 -8.93
C ILE A 156 -4.16 -3.96 -7.47
N SER A 157 -4.41 -2.80 -6.89
CA SER A 157 -4.06 -2.49 -5.50
C SER A 157 -5.22 -1.81 -4.77
N LEU A 158 -5.27 -2.02 -3.47
CA LEU A 158 -5.98 -1.15 -2.54
C LEU A 158 -4.95 -0.41 -1.69
N ILE A 159 -4.82 0.89 -1.89
CA ILE A 159 -4.01 1.74 -1.01
C ILE A 159 -4.90 2.20 0.15
N VAL A 160 -4.40 2.05 1.38
CA VAL A 160 -5.07 2.49 2.60
C VAL A 160 -4.17 3.49 3.32
N LEU A 161 -4.69 4.70 3.53
CA LEU A 161 -3.99 5.77 4.24
C LEU A 161 -4.71 6.08 5.54
N SER A 162 -4.03 5.93 6.67
CA SER A 162 -4.47 6.53 7.94
C SER A 162 -3.91 7.94 8.02
N VAL A 163 -4.79 8.92 8.20
CA VAL A 163 -4.47 10.34 8.23
C VAL A 163 -4.81 10.91 9.60
N GLU A 164 -3.84 11.56 10.23
CA GLU A 164 -4.01 12.30 11.48
C GLU A 164 -3.57 13.75 11.25
N ASP A 165 -4.44 14.71 11.59
CA ASP A 165 -4.21 16.15 11.46
C ASP A 165 -3.71 16.57 10.06
N GLY A 166 -4.23 15.90 9.03
CA GLY A 166 -3.90 16.13 7.63
C GLY A 166 -2.55 15.58 7.16
N LYS A 167 -1.90 14.74 7.98
CA LYS A 167 -0.69 14.02 7.63
C LYS A 167 -0.94 12.52 7.59
N VAL A 168 -0.36 11.84 6.61
CA VAL A 168 -0.38 10.38 6.51
C VAL A 168 0.55 9.82 7.59
N VAL A 169 -0.01 9.04 8.52
CA VAL A 169 0.74 8.34 9.57
C VAL A 169 1.00 6.88 9.22
N ARG A 170 0.13 6.27 8.40
CA ARG A 170 0.26 4.89 7.93
C ARG A 170 -0.17 4.83 6.47
N HIS A 171 0.66 4.22 5.63
CA HIS A 171 0.40 3.98 4.22
C HIS A 171 0.58 2.50 3.93
N GLU A 172 -0.49 1.82 3.55
CA GLU A 172 -0.45 0.42 3.11
C GLU A 172 -0.80 0.32 1.63
N ASP A 173 0.02 -0.40 0.88
CA ASP A 173 -0.26 -0.78 -0.51
C ASP A 173 -0.59 -2.28 -0.55
N ARG A 174 -1.88 -2.60 -0.66
CA ARG A 174 -2.38 -3.98 -0.62
C ARG A 174 -2.59 -4.51 -2.02
N TRP A 175 -1.60 -5.24 -2.52
CA TRP A 175 -1.67 -5.87 -3.85
C TRP A 175 -2.76 -6.95 -3.89
N ASP A 176 -3.46 -7.03 -5.02
CA ASP A 176 -4.68 -7.84 -5.20
C ASP A 176 -5.77 -7.58 -4.14
N LYS A 177 -5.75 -6.41 -3.49
CA LYS A 177 -6.64 -6.06 -2.36
C LYS A 177 -6.53 -7.02 -1.17
N LYS A 178 -5.46 -7.82 -1.10
CA LYS A 178 -5.23 -8.78 0.00
C LYS A 178 -4.58 -8.05 1.17
N PRO A 179 -5.03 -8.30 2.42
CA PRO A 179 -4.38 -7.72 3.59
C PRO A 179 -2.92 -8.20 3.66
N LEU A 180 -2.04 -7.33 4.14
CA LEU A 180 -0.65 -7.68 4.37
C LEU A 180 -0.59 -8.84 5.37
N ARG A 181 0.20 -9.87 5.04
CA ARG A 181 0.41 -11.00 5.93
C ARG A 181 1.37 -10.59 7.04
N ASN A 182 0.79 -10.29 8.19
CA ASN A 182 1.53 -9.86 9.39
C ASN A 182 1.61 -10.97 10.44
N ARG A 183 2.40 -10.71 11.49
CA ARG A 183 2.57 -11.57 12.68
C ARG A 183 1.25 -12.06 13.29
N GLU A 184 0.19 -11.29 13.14
CA GLU A 184 -1.15 -11.57 13.70
C GLU A 184 -1.88 -12.69 12.96
N ASN A 185 -1.65 -12.84 11.65
CA ASN A 185 -2.34 -13.84 10.84
C ASN A 185 -1.59 -15.18 10.76
N LEU A 186 -0.25 -15.16 10.90
CA LEU A 186 0.61 -16.35 10.89
C LEU A 186 1.80 -16.12 11.85
N PRO A 187 1.84 -16.73 13.06
CA PRO A 187 2.78 -16.31 14.11
C PRO A 187 4.26 -16.40 13.76
N VAL A 188 4.68 -17.51 13.14
CA VAL A 188 6.09 -17.75 12.79
C VAL A 188 6.39 -17.24 11.39
N LEU A 189 5.55 -17.60 10.41
CA LEU A 189 5.74 -17.18 9.02
C LEU A 189 5.59 -15.66 8.86
N GLY A 190 4.65 -15.04 9.58
CA GLY A 190 4.45 -13.60 9.57
C GLY A 190 5.63 -12.82 10.14
N ARG A 191 6.30 -13.32 11.19
CA ARG A 191 7.56 -12.72 11.68
C ARG A 191 8.67 -12.81 10.63
N LEU A 192 8.79 -13.96 9.97
CA LEU A 192 9.78 -14.13 8.90
C LEU A 192 9.54 -13.16 7.74
N LEU A 193 8.29 -13.01 7.31
CA LEU A 193 7.90 -12.07 6.26
C LEU A 193 8.09 -10.61 6.66
N GLU A 194 7.80 -10.25 7.91
CA GLU A 194 8.10 -8.91 8.43
C GLU A 194 9.61 -8.63 8.42
N MET A 195 10.42 -9.59 8.89
CA MET A 195 11.89 -9.47 8.85
C MET A 195 12.42 -9.33 7.42
N SER A 196 11.87 -10.09 6.46
CA SER A 196 12.28 -9.96 5.06
C SER A 196 11.92 -8.59 4.49
N ARG A 197 10.72 -8.07 4.77
CA ARG A 197 10.29 -6.73 4.33
C ARG A 197 11.17 -5.62 4.92
N ARG A 198 11.51 -5.72 6.21
CA ARG A 198 12.42 -4.78 6.88
C ARG A 198 13.85 -4.87 6.32
N GLY A 199 14.34 -6.09 6.06
CA GLY A 199 15.65 -6.31 5.45
C GLY A 199 15.75 -5.75 4.03
N SER A 200 14.71 -5.99 3.21
CA SER A 200 14.56 -5.42 1.87
C SER A 200 14.59 -3.89 1.91
N MET A 201 13.80 -3.29 2.81
CA MET A 201 13.79 -1.84 2.98
C MET A 201 15.16 -1.31 3.41
N LEU A 202 15.84 -1.93 4.38
CA LEU A 202 17.19 -1.51 4.77
C LEU A 202 18.17 -1.49 3.58
N ALA A 203 18.16 -2.54 2.75
CA ALA A 203 19.01 -2.60 1.56
C ALA A 203 18.67 -1.46 0.58
N THR A 204 17.39 -1.24 0.31
CA THR A 204 16.91 -0.11 -0.52
C THR A 204 17.36 1.23 0.05
N HIS A 205 17.26 1.44 1.37
CA HIS A 205 17.66 2.69 2.02
C HIS A 205 19.12 3.04 1.73
N VAL A 206 20.00 2.04 1.87
CA VAL A 206 21.44 2.20 1.65
C VAL A 206 21.74 2.49 0.18
N ILE A 207 21.13 1.73 -0.75
CA ILE A 207 21.29 1.93 -2.20
C ILE A 207 20.83 3.34 -2.63
N MET A 208 19.80 3.85 -1.94
CA MET A 208 19.19 5.15 -2.23
C MET A 208 19.82 6.31 -1.46
N GLY A 209 20.96 6.09 -0.79
CA GLY A 209 21.69 7.17 -0.12
C GLY A 209 20.91 7.74 1.05
N PHE A 210 20.19 6.90 1.81
CA PHE A 210 19.46 7.26 3.03
C PHE A 210 18.32 8.27 2.82
N GLY A 211 17.65 8.20 1.66
CA GLY A 211 16.49 9.04 1.36
C GLY A 211 16.85 10.49 1.03
N LYS A 212 18.10 10.74 0.62
CA LYS A 212 18.50 12.03 0.03
C LYS A 212 17.73 12.27 -1.27
N ASP A 213 17.35 13.52 -1.49
CA ASP A 213 16.63 13.89 -2.69
C ASP A 213 17.57 13.80 -3.90
N PRO A 214 17.17 13.17 -5.01
CA PRO A 214 18.07 12.91 -6.15
C PRO A 214 18.52 14.18 -6.91
N PHE A 215 17.92 15.33 -6.62
CA PHE A 215 18.19 16.62 -7.26
C PHE A 215 18.56 17.73 -6.26
N SER A 216 18.99 17.37 -5.03
CA SER A 216 19.47 18.32 -4.01
C SER A 216 20.92 18.72 -4.22
#